data_AF-A0A1V6WF42-F1
#
_entry.id   AF-A0A1V6WF42-F1
#
_cell.length_a   1.000
_cell.length_b   1.000
_cell.length_c   1.000
_cell.angle_alpha   90.00
_cell.angle_beta   90.00
_cell.angle_gamma   90.00
#
_symmetry.space_group_name_H-M   'P 1'
#
loop_
_entity.id
_entity.type
_entity.pdbx_description
1 polymer ?
#
loop_
_entity_poly.entity_id
_entity_poly.type
_entity_poly.pdbx_seq_one_letter_code
_entity_poly.pdbx_strand_id
1 'polypeptide(L)'
;MKNGQYAELVRFEEMTAYFQSQLIHVTLHEGHLLLVQRGQKLMGLKRNMNMSDLKLLKHYILHTSKRMTLHHDKALVWERVIPDIASENEYLMHLLLALTGLDVLTTESSLSQGSASSRGQSMANERMHESSLLQIVIEHHYQGLKGLQQEIDTSDHTNAEYLLAGSLLLVCFAFASLRVRDLDTSSQHYPAVNNSSQIGNYNLGKPQAQWLSLVHGVTSIVRQSWMELQKSRLRHLLVFNLANDDWKHLSYELSTPFKLHNDIRSAKLSLFMSNAFQAIYNLRTFSSTLKITIAANTKNDDLASSQSPGSDSSGDDSICSLLAEHDQAIDIVEMMYMRILHVLCLRRTGTQISDYEIQSEIEDAAIASWPDLVGQRFISSLNSQTLLRPAHGLSFTILAHLYLTLALLDNIWFFGGTFDLEIQKIGALITQIADVQLIELMKWPMAVISQGQGPQNSIQQ
;
A
#
# COMPACT_ATOMS: atom_id res chain seq x y z
N MET A 1 -25.16 -4.95 20.98
CA MET A 1 -23.79 -4.99 21.58
C MET A 1 -22.98 -6.24 21.24
N LYS A 2 -23.55 -7.39 20.84
CA LYS A 2 -22.77 -8.61 20.48
C LYS A 2 -22.26 -8.69 19.04
N ASN A 3 -22.77 -7.90 18.09
CA ASN A 3 -22.37 -7.98 16.68
C ASN A 3 -21.08 -7.21 16.34
N GLY A 4 -20.64 -6.26 17.19
CA GLY A 4 -19.40 -5.50 16.97
C GLY A 4 -18.14 -6.31 17.33
N GLN A 5 -18.18 -7.05 18.43
CA GLN A 5 -17.06 -7.89 18.88
C GLN A 5 -16.74 -9.05 17.93
N TYR A 6 -17.76 -9.60 17.25
CA TYR A 6 -17.56 -10.66 16.24
C TYR A 6 -16.89 -10.12 14.96
N ALA A 7 -17.21 -8.90 14.53
CA ALA A 7 -16.57 -8.28 13.37
C ALA A 7 -15.11 -7.90 13.67
N GLU A 8 -14.80 -7.53 14.91
CA GLU A 8 -13.44 -7.25 15.37
C GLU A 8 -12.58 -8.53 15.48
N LEU A 9 -13.16 -9.65 15.94
CA LEU A 9 -12.49 -10.95 15.98
C LEU A 9 -12.15 -11.46 14.57
N VAL A 10 -13.07 -11.27 13.60
CA VAL A 10 -12.83 -11.65 12.20
C VAL A 10 -11.73 -10.81 11.56
N ARG A 11 -11.68 -9.50 11.82
CA ARG A 11 -10.59 -8.62 11.34
C ARG A 11 -9.24 -8.98 11.95
N PHE A 12 -9.26 -9.45 13.20
CA PHE A 12 -8.10 -9.94 13.91
C PHE A 12 -7.59 -11.29 13.36
N GLU A 13 -8.50 -12.21 13.03
CA GLU A 13 -8.19 -13.47 12.34
C GLU A 13 -7.69 -13.24 10.92
N GLU A 14 -8.22 -12.26 10.18
CA GLU A 14 -7.74 -11.88 8.84
C GLU A 14 -6.33 -11.26 8.86
N MET A 15 -6.04 -10.41 9.86
CA MET A 15 -4.70 -9.89 10.13
C MET A 15 -3.73 -11.06 10.42
N THR A 16 -4.15 -11.99 11.28
CA THR A 16 -3.38 -13.18 11.63
C THR A 16 -3.21 -14.13 10.44
N ALA A 17 -4.21 -14.28 9.57
CA ALA A 17 -4.18 -15.09 8.37
C ALA A 17 -3.29 -14.47 7.27
N TYR A 18 -3.29 -13.14 7.13
CA TYR A 18 -2.33 -12.45 6.27
C TYR A 18 -0.90 -12.62 6.82
N PHE A 19 -0.71 -12.45 8.13
CA PHE A 19 0.59 -12.67 8.76
C PHE A 19 1.04 -14.13 8.66
N GLN A 20 0.13 -15.10 8.78
CA GLN A 20 0.40 -16.51 8.53
C GLN A 20 0.69 -16.78 7.06
N SER A 21 0.03 -16.11 6.11
CA SER A 21 0.36 -16.18 4.68
C SER A 21 1.78 -15.65 4.39
N GLN A 22 2.15 -14.51 4.99
CA GLN A 22 3.53 -13.99 4.95
C GLN A 22 4.53 -14.96 5.59
N LEU A 23 4.16 -15.60 6.72
CA LEU A 23 4.96 -16.63 7.38
C LEU A 23 5.11 -17.90 6.52
N ILE A 24 4.03 -18.36 5.87
CA ILE A 24 3.97 -19.55 4.98
C ILE A 24 4.84 -19.31 3.73
N HIS A 25 4.88 -18.08 3.22
CA HIS A 25 5.72 -17.73 2.08
C HIS A 25 7.21 -17.63 2.43
N VAL A 26 7.55 -17.14 3.62
CA VAL A 26 8.92 -17.22 4.16
C VAL A 26 9.32 -18.67 4.43
N THR A 27 8.39 -19.49 4.90
CA THR A 27 8.64 -20.91 5.17
C THR A 27 8.68 -21.79 3.92
N LEU A 28 8.17 -21.39 2.76
CA LEU A 28 8.46 -22.09 1.50
C LEU A 28 9.92 -21.96 1.03
N HIS A 29 10.70 -21.10 1.68
CA HIS A 29 12.17 -21.06 1.61
C HIS A 29 12.86 -21.95 2.68
N GLU A 30 12.12 -22.76 3.46
CA GLU A 30 12.57 -23.56 4.63
C GLU A 30 13.60 -24.66 4.34
N GLY A 31 13.82 -25.03 3.08
CA GLY A 31 14.83 -26.05 2.74
C GLY A 31 16.22 -25.70 3.28
N HIS A 32 16.52 -24.41 3.49
CA HIS A 32 17.81 -23.94 4.00
C HIS A 32 17.79 -23.43 5.45
N LEU A 33 16.64 -23.03 6.01
CA LEU A 33 16.56 -22.43 7.35
C LEU A 33 16.59 -23.48 8.49
N LEU A 34 16.05 -24.68 8.25
CA LEU A 34 16.07 -25.79 9.23
C LEU A 34 17.50 -26.30 9.53
N LEU A 35 18.45 -26.07 8.62
CA LEU A 35 19.87 -26.37 8.82
C LEU A 35 20.56 -25.34 9.73
N VAL A 36 20.12 -24.08 9.69
CA VAL A 36 20.67 -22.98 10.51
C VAL A 36 20.13 -23.03 11.94
N GLN A 37 18.84 -23.33 12.14
CA GLN A 37 18.27 -23.52 13.48
C GLN A 37 18.84 -24.75 14.20
N ARG A 38 19.17 -25.83 13.47
CA ARG A 38 19.91 -26.97 14.05
C ARG A 38 21.36 -26.64 14.40
N GLY A 39 21.99 -25.72 13.66
CA GLY A 39 23.34 -25.21 13.95
C GLY A 39 23.40 -24.32 15.19
N GLN A 40 22.40 -23.45 15.40
CA GLN A 40 22.39 -22.51 16.53
C GLN A 40 22.02 -23.17 17.87
N LYS A 41 21.25 -24.27 17.85
CA LYS A 41 20.91 -25.03 19.07
C LYS A 41 22.09 -25.82 19.67
N LEU A 42 23.21 -25.91 18.95
CA LEU A 42 24.45 -26.58 19.38
C LEU A 42 25.55 -25.61 19.87
N MET A 43 25.36 -24.29 19.77
CA MET A 43 26.30 -23.31 20.32
C MET A 43 25.57 -22.30 21.22
N GLY A 44 25.19 -22.76 22.41
CA GLY A 44 24.92 -21.84 23.50
C GLY A 44 26.22 -21.17 23.95
N LEU A 45 26.48 -19.94 23.49
CA LEU A 45 27.38 -19.01 24.20
C LEU A 45 27.32 -17.58 23.62
N LYS A 46 26.93 -16.64 24.49
CA LYS A 46 27.14 -15.17 24.43
C LYS A 46 26.41 -14.35 23.36
N ARG A 47 25.50 -13.47 23.84
CA ARG A 47 25.13 -12.18 23.25
C ARG A 47 26.40 -11.38 22.90
N ASN A 48 26.96 -11.62 21.72
CA ASN A 48 27.78 -10.62 21.04
C ASN A 48 26.80 -9.73 20.29
N MET A 49 26.90 -8.41 20.48
CA MET A 49 26.14 -7.46 19.67
C MET A 49 26.41 -7.79 18.20
N ASN A 50 25.35 -8.17 17.47
CA ASN A 50 25.47 -8.48 16.07
C ASN A 50 25.85 -7.17 15.35
N MET A 51 27.03 -7.12 14.74
CA MET A 51 27.52 -5.92 14.06
C MET A 51 26.61 -5.54 12.88
N SER A 52 25.87 -6.49 12.32
CA SER A 52 24.86 -6.23 11.30
C SER A 52 23.69 -5.43 11.87
N ASP A 53 23.17 -5.81 13.04
CA ASP A 53 22.06 -5.12 13.71
C ASP A 53 22.45 -3.69 14.10
N LEU A 54 23.68 -3.49 14.58
CA LEU A 54 24.19 -2.14 14.87
C LEU A 54 24.33 -1.27 13.62
N LYS A 55 24.72 -1.86 12.47
CA LYS A 55 24.76 -1.13 11.19
C LYS A 55 23.36 -0.75 10.73
N LEU A 56 22.40 -1.67 10.83
CA LEU A 56 21.00 -1.41 10.51
C LEU A 56 20.43 -0.34 11.44
N LEU A 57 20.58 -0.45 12.75
CA LEU A 57 20.12 0.55 13.69
C LEU A 57 20.74 1.94 13.43
N LYS A 58 22.05 1.99 13.13
CA LYS A 58 22.71 3.23 12.72
C LYS A 58 22.09 3.79 11.43
N HIS A 59 21.83 2.94 10.43
CA HIS A 59 21.19 3.35 9.19
C HIS A 59 19.78 3.92 9.45
N TYR A 60 19.01 3.28 10.34
CA TYR A 60 17.68 3.77 10.72
C TYR A 60 17.74 5.20 11.25
N ILE A 61 18.59 5.44 12.25
CA ILE A 61 18.73 6.73 12.93
C ILE A 61 19.21 7.83 11.96
N LEU A 62 20.13 7.49 11.05
CA LEU A 62 20.73 8.47 10.15
C LEU A 62 19.88 8.77 8.91
N HIS A 63 19.13 7.77 8.42
CA HIS A 63 18.51 7.80 7.09
C HIS A 63 17.02 7.43 7.12
N THR A 64 16.67 6.20 7.53
CA THR A 64 15.31 5.68 7.36
C THR A 64 14.28 6.51 8.12
N SER A 65 14.52 6.83 9.39
CA SER A 65 13.58 7.57 10.25
C SER A 65 13.21 8.94 9.69
N LYS A 66 14.18 9.65 9.11
CA LYS A 66 14.02 11.00 8.54
C LYS A 66 13.21 11.03 7.25
N ARG A 67 12.98 9.86 6.65
CA ARG A 67 12.28 9.71 5.36
C ARG A 67 10.93 9.00 5.51
N MET A 68 10.50 8.72 6.74
CA MET A 68 9.26 7.97 7.02
C MET A 68 7.98 8.77 6.73
N THR A 69 8.07 10.10 6.79
CA THR A 69 6.95 11.04 6.63
C THR A 69 7.51 12.38 6.21
N LEU A 70 6.72 13.16 5.48
CA LEU A 70 7.06 14.54 5.12
C LEU A 70 6.61 15.52 6.22
N HIS A 71 5.67 15.11 7.08
CA HIS A 71 5.09 15.93 8.12
C HIS A 71 6.00 16.05 9.34
N HIS A 72 6.36 17.29 9.69
CA HIS A 72 7.33 17.59 10.74
C HIS A 72 6.98 16.97 12.11
N ASP A 73 5.74 17.12 12.59
CA ASP A 73 5.34 16.57 13.89
C ASP A 73 5.38 15.03 13.93
N LYS A 74 5.07 14.39 12.79
CA LYS A 74 5.11 12.93 12.65
C LYS A 74 6.56 12.45 12.57
N ALA A 75 7.45 13.23 11.95
CA ALA A 75 8.88 12.91 11.84
C ALA A 75 9.53 12.75 13.22
N LEU A 76 9.18 13.60 14.19
CA LEU A 76 9.68 13.47 15.56
C LEU A 76 9.33 12.12 16.20
N VAL A 77 8.16 11.55 15.87
CA VAL A 77 7.75 10.24 16.37
C VAL A 77 8.64 9.14 15.78
N TRP A 78 8.88 9.17 14.47
CA TRP A 78 9.75 8.20 13.78
C TRP A 78 11.22 8.30 14.19
N GLU A 79 11.72 9.51 14.42
CA GLU A 79 13.12 9.77 14.76
C GLU A 79 13.46 9.50 16.22
N ARG A 80 12.51 9.68 17.14
CA ARG A 80 12.78 9.62 18.59
C ARG A 80 11.93 8.61 19.32
N VAL A 81 10.61 8.69 19.16
CA VAL A 81 9.66 7.90 19.96
C VAL A 81 9.73 6.43 19.60
N ILE A 82 9.64 6.08 18.31
CA ILE A 82 9.67 4.68 17.86
C ILE A 82 10.99 3.96 18.22
N PRO A 83 12.19 4.52 17.97
CA PRO A 83 13.42 3.85 18.40
C PRO A 83 13.57 3.75 19.92
N ASP A 84 13.04 4.71 20.70
CA ASP A 84 13.00 4.63 22.17
C ASP A 84 12.12 3.47 22.64
N ILE A 85 10.88 3.39 22.13
CA ILE A 85 9.95 2.27 22.37
C ILE A 85 10.58 0.93 21.96
N ALA A 86 11.22 0.88 20.79
CA ALA A 86 11.87 -0.33 20.30
C ALA A 86 13.07 -0.76 21.16
N SER A 87 13.75 0.17 21.83
CA SER A 87 14.85 -0.16 22.75
C SER A 87 14.38 -0.88 24.02
N GLU A 88 13.12 -0.68 24.39
CA GLU A 88 12.47 -1.30 25.55
C GLU A 88 11.77 -2.63 25.21
N ASN A 89 11.55 -2.91 23.93
CA ASN A 89 10.80 -4.08 23.47
C ASN A 89 11.49 -4.81 22.31
N GLU A 90 11.87 -6.07 22.55
CA GLU A 90 12.65 -6.89 21.62
C GLU A 90 11.96 -7.08 20.25
N TYR A 91 10.66 -7.36 20.21
CA TYR A 91 9.99 -7.61 18.93
C TYR A 91 9.89 -6.34 18.08
N LEU A 92 9.73 -5.18 18.72
CA LEU A 92 9.73 -3.89 18.04
C LEU A 92 11.10 -3.57 17.45
N MET A 93 12.19 -3.89 18.17
CA MET A 93 13.54 -3.78 17.61
C MET A 93 13.69 -4.65 16.37
N HIS A 94 13.20 -5.89 16.40
CA HIS A 94 13.20 -6.76 15.23
C HIS A 94 12.44 -6.15 14.04
N LEU A 95 11.22 -5.63 14.25
CA LEU A 95 10.45 -4.98 13.17
C LEU A 95 11.14 -3.73 12.61
N LEU A 96 11.75 -2.92 13.47
CA LEU A 96 12.51 -1.73 13.08
C LEU A 96 13.72 -2.11 12.21
N LEU A 97 14.49 -3.11 12.63
CA LEU A 97 15.66 -3.58 11.87
C LEU A 97 15.27 -4.19 10.53
N ALA A 98 14.16 -4.94 10.48
CA ALA A 98 13.63 -5.51 9.24
C ALA A 98 13.24 -4.40 8.23
N LEU A 99 12.48 -3.40 8.68
CA LEU A 99 12.11 -2.25 7.84
C LEU A 99 13.35 -1.49 7.34
N THR A 100 14.33 -1.32 8.21
CA THR A 100 15.58 -0.63 7.87
C THR A 100 16.37 -1.39 6.81
N GLY A 101 16.46 -2.71 6.92
CA GLY A 101 17.14 -3.50 5.91
C GLY A 101 16.45 -3.43 4.54
N LEU A 102 15.13 -3.27 4.48
CA LEU A 102 14.42 -2.97 3.23
C LEU A 102 14.80 -1.60 2.65
N ASP A 103 14.94 -0.56 3.46
CA ASP A 103 15.42 0.76 2.99
C ASP A 103 16.83 0.65 2.39
N VAL A 104 17.73 -0.11 3.03
CA VAL A 104 19.07 -0.40 2.51
C VAL A 104 19.00 -1.12 1.16
N LEU A 105 18.26 -2.24 1.08
CA LEU A 105 18.12 -3.03 -0.15
C LEU A 105 17.56 -2.20 -1.31
N THR A 106 16.55 -1.38 -1.04
CA THR A 106 15.90 -0.55 -2.06
C THR A 106 16.75 0.64 -2.49
N THR A 107 17.51 1.23 -1.58
CA THR A 107 18.43 2.34 -1.88
C THR A 107 19.65 1.87 -2.67
N GLU A 108 20.26 0.74 -2.29
CA GLU A 108 21.39 0.15 -3.02
C GLU A 108 20.99 -0.29 -4.44
N SER A 109 19.81 -0.90 -4.60
CA SER A 109 19.27 -1.29 -5.90
C SER A 109 19.07 -0.11 -6.87
N SER A 110 18.63 1.05 -6.35
CA SER A 110 18.44 2.26 -7.16
C SER A 110 19.77 2.86 -7.65
N LEU A 111 20.82 2.82 -6.83
CA LEU A 111 22.14 3.35 -7.17
C LEU A 111 22.85 2.51 -8.24
N SER A 112 22.66 1.19 -8.19
CA SER A 112 23.27 0.24 -9.14
C SER A 112 22.67 0.31 -10.55
N GLN A 113 21.39 0.69 -10.70
CA GLN A 113 20.74 0.84 -12.02
C GLN A 113 21.20 2.09 -12.79
N GLY A 114 21.68 3.13 -12.12
CA GLY A 114 22.20 4.35 -12.75
C GLY A 114 23.63 4.22 -13.32
N SER A 115 24.35 3.15 -12.96
CA SER A 115 25.79 3.00 -13.22
C SER A 115 26.10 1.82 -14.15
N ALA A 116 25.38 1.70 -15.28
CA ALA A 116 25.45 0.54 -16.18
C ALA A 116 26.74 0.42 -17.03
N SER A 117 27.82 1.17 -16.74
CA SER A 117 28.98 1.27 -17.64
C SER A 117 30.26 0.57 -17.17
N SER A 118 30.31 -0.14 -16.03
CA SER A 118 31.48 -0.97 -15.73
C SER A 118 31.27 -2.09 -14.69
N ARG A 119 31.82 -3.28 -14.99
CA ARG A 119 32.22 -4.40 -14.07
C ARG A 119 31.28 -5.61 -13.92
N GLY A 120 31.49 -6.61 -14.77
CA GLY A 120 30.96 -7.98 -14.61
C GLY A 120 31.53 -8.80 -13.45
N GLN A 121 32.53 -8.31 -12.69
CA GLN A 121 33.04 -8.97 -11.47
C GLN A 121 32.47 -8.40 -10.16
N SER A 122 31.90 -7.19 -10.16
CA SER A 122 31.25 -6.58 -8.97
C SER A 122 29.90 -7.23 -8.66
N MET A 123 29.17 -7.60 -9.73
CA MET A 123 27.80 -8.10 -9.68
C MET A 123 27.62 -9.40 -8.87
N ALA A 124 28.64 -10.27 -8.83
CA ALA A 124 28.55 -11.53 -8.09
C ALA A 124 28.67 -11.33 -6.57
N ASN A 125 29.55 -10.44 -6.13
CA ASN A 125 29.71 -10.10 -4.71
C ASN A 125 28.54 -9.24 -4.20
N GLU A 126 28.01 -8.34 -5.03
CA GLU A 126 26.82 -7.54 -4.71
C GLU A 126 25.58 -8.42 -4.52
N ARG A 127 25.32 -9.37 -5.44
CA ARG A 127 24.21 -10.32 -5.28
C ARG A 127 24.34 -11.22 -4.06
N MET A 128 25.56 -11.61 -3.70
CA MET A 128 25.81 -12.41 -2.49
C MET A 128 25.57 -11.59 -1.21
N HIS A 129 25.97 -10.32 -1.21
CA HIS A 129 25.70 -9.40 -0.10
C HIS A 129 24.20 -9.11 0.05
N GLU A 130 23.51 -8.81 -1.07
CA GLU A 130 22.06 -8.57 -1.13
C GLU A 130 21.27 -9.77 -0.61
N SER A 131 21.63 -10.99 -1.04
CA SER A 131 21.04 -12.23 -0.55
C SER A 131 21.25 -12.44 0.96
N SER A 132 22.44 -12.11 1.47
CA SER A 132 22.72 -12.21 2.91
C SER A 132 21.95 -11.18 3.74
N LEU A 133 21.79 -9.96 3.24
CA LEU A 133 21.02 -8.90 3.89
C LEU A 133 19.53 -9.21 3.85
N LEU A 134 19.01 -9.73 2.73
CA LEU A 134 17.63 -10.18 2.60
C LEU A 134 17.32 -11.28 3.62
N GLN A 135 18.23 -12.23 3.85
CA GLN A 135 18.06 -13.25 4.89
C GLN A 135 17.96 -12.63 6.30
N ILE A 136 18.80 -11.63 6.61
CA ILE A 136 18.75 -10.89 7.88
C ILE A 136 17.40 -10.17 8.02
N VAL A 137 16.93 -9.51 6.97
CA VAL A 137 15.64 -8.81 6.92
C VAL A 137 14.48 -9.77 7.21
N ILE A 138 14.47 -10.93 6.54
CA ILE A 138 13.44 -11.95 6.70
C ILE A 138 13.44 -12.50 8.13
N GLU A 139 14.62 -12.79 8.70
CA GLU A 139 14.73 -13.28 10.08
C GLU A 139 14.20 -12.26 11.08
N HIS A 140 14.60 -10.99 10.97
CA HIS A 140 14.08 -9.95 11.85
C HIS A 140 12.58 -9.73 11.65
N HIS A 141 12.07 -9.77 10.42
CA HIS A 141 10.63 -9.67 10.17
C HIS A 141 9.86 -10.81 10.86
N TYR A 142 10.35 -12.05 10.74
CA TYR A 142 9.75 -13.22 11.37
C TYR A 142 9.73 -13.11 12.90
N GLN A 143 10.86 -12.76 13.54
CA GLN A 143 10.92 -12.62 15.00
C GLN A 143 10.04 -11.48 15.50
N GLY A 144 10.03 -10.35 14.79
CA GLY A 144 9.19 -9.21 15.11
C GLY A 144 7.70 -9.55 15.02
N LEU A 145 7.30 -10.28 13.98
CA LEU A 145 5.93 -10.73 13.78
C LEU A 145 5.49 -11.73 14.86
N LYS A 146 6.36 -12.69 15.19
CA LYS A 146 6.10 -13.65 16.27
C LYS A 146 5.88 -12.95 17.61
N GLY A 147 6.71 -11.97 17.94
CA GLY A 147 6.56 -11.21 19.18
C GLY A 147 5.29 -10.35 19.19
N LEU A 148 4.92 -9.74 18.06
CA LEU A 148 3.65 -9.01 17.95
C LEU A 148 2.45 -9.94 18.16
N GLN A 149 2.44 -11.13 17.56
CA GLN A 149 1.37 -12.11 17.76
C GLN A 149 1.22 -12.49 19.24
N GLN A 150 2.33 -12.76 19.92
CA GLN A 150 2.34 -13.04 21.35
C GLN A 150 1.77 -11.88 22.16
N GLU A 151 2.18 -10.66 21.85
CA GLU A 151 1.70 -9.45 22.52
C GLU A 151 0.18 -9.32 22.39
N ILE A 152 -0.35 -9.59 21.20
CA ILE A 152 -1.80 -9.51 21.00
C ILE A 152 -2.54 -10.65 21.72
N ASP A 153 -2.01 -11.87 21.72
CA ASP A 153 -2.61 -13.01 22.43
C ASP A 153 -2.66 -12.78 23.95
N THR A 154 -1.71 -12.01 24.49
CA THR A 154 -1.64 -11.68 25.91
C THR A 154 -2.42 -10.44 26.33
N SER A 155 -3.11 -9.76 25.40
CA SER A 155 -3.47 -8.34 25.55
C SER A 155 -4.18 -7.99 26.87
N ASP A 156 -3.42 -7.38 27.78
CA ASP A 156 -3.92 -6.46 28.79
C ASP A 156 -3.83 -5.04 28.20
N HIS A 157 -4.73 -4.13 28.60
CA HIS A 157 -4.85 -2.79 27.98
C HIS A 157 -3.58 -1.92 28.13
N THR A 158 -2.60 -2.35 28.91
CA THR A 158 -1.34 -1.65 29.19
C THR A 158 -0.36 -1.56 28.01
N ASN A 159 -0.51 -2.37 26.96
CA ASN A 159 0.48 -2.47 25.87
C ASN A 159 0.06 -1.84 24.53
N ALA A 160 -0.97 -0.98 24.53
CA ALA A 160 -1.50 -0.35 23.32
C ALA A 160 -0.45 0.43 22.50
N GLU A 161 0.49 1.12 23.16
CA GLU A 161 1.55 1.88 22.49
C GLU A 161 2.49 0.94 21.71
N TYR A 162 2.86 -0.21 22.29
CA TYR A 162 3.70 -1.21 21.63
C TYR A 162 2.97 -1.85 20.44
N LEU A 163 1.72 -2.25 20.64
CA LEU A 163 0.89 -2.85 19.58
C LEU A 163 0.73 -1.91 18.39
N LEU A 164 0.49 -0.61 18.63
CA LEU A 164 0.39 0.37 17.56
C LEU A 164 1.74 0.56 16.84
N ALA A 165 2.84 0.72 17.59
CA ALA A 165 4.17 0.88 16.99
C ALA A 165 4.55 -0.31 16.10
N GLY A 166 4.33 -1.54 16.58
CA GLY A 166 4.62 -2.75 15.83
C GLY A 166 3.76 -2.88 14.58
N SER A 167 2.48 -2.58 14.70
CA SER A 167 1.54 -2.59 13.58
C SER A 167 1.89 -1.58 12.50
N LEU A 168 2.29 -0.35 12.88
CA LEU A 168 2.75 0.67 11.94
C LEU A 168 4.04 0.26 11.22
N LEU A 169 5.03 -0.30 11.96
CA LEU A 169 6.26 -0.82 11.37
C LEU A 169 5.98 -1.93 10.35
N LEU A 170 5.00 -2.80 10.62
CA LEU A 170 4.59 -3.86 9.68
C LEU A 170 3.89 -3.32 8.43
N VAL A 171 3.03 -2.30 8.56
CA VAL A 171 2.43 -1.64 7.40
C VAL A 171 3.51 -0.98 6.54
N CYS A 172 4.45 -0.27 7.15
CA CYS A 172 5.59 0.31 6.43
C CYS A 172 6.45 -0.75 5.76
N PHE A 173 6.69 -1.88 6.44
CA PHE A 173 7.42 -3.02 5.88
C PHE A 173 6.69 -3.59 4.66
N ALA A 174 5.37 -3.79 4.76
CA ALA A 174 4.55 -4.30 3.67
C ALA A 174 4.65 -3.39 2.44
N PHE A 175 4.54 -2.07 2.61
CA PHE A 175 4.74 -1.11 1.51
C PHE A 175 6.14 -1.16 0.92
N ALA A 176 7.17 -1.16 1.75
CA ALA A 176 8.56 -1.19 1.28
C ALA A 176 8.88 -2.51 0.54
N SER A 177 8.30 -3.63 0.98
CA SER A 177 8.55 -4.96 0.39
C SER A 177 8.07 -5.08 -1.05
N LEU A 178 7.05 -4.32 -1.45
CA LEU A 178 6.55 -4.26 -2.83
C LEU A 178 7.62 -3.79 -3.83
N ARG A 179 8.70 -3.13 -3.37
CA ARG A 179 9.82 -2.70 -4.21
C ARG A 179 10.88 -3.79 -4.43
N VAL A 180 10.91 -4.81 -3.57
CA VAL A 180 11.94 -5.87 -3.61
C VAL A 180 11.42 -7.01 -4.47
N ARG A 181 12.00 -7.18 -5.67
CA ARG A 181 11.58 -8.18 -6.66
C ARG A 181 11.58 -9.61 -6.11
N ASP A 182 12.52 -9.93 -5.23
CA ASP A 182 12.66 -11.26 -4.62
C ASP A 182 11.59 -11.56 -3.56
N LEU A 183 10.92 -10.52 -3.05
CA LEU A 183 9.77 -10.65 -2.15
C LEU A 183 8.43 -10.57 -2.91
N ASP A 184 8.45 -10.23 -4.20
CA ASP A 184 7.26 -10.21 -5.05
C ASP A 184 6.88 -11.64 -5.48
N THR A 185 6.08 -12.28 -4.63
CA THR A 185 5.56 -13.66 -4.81
C THR A 185 4.76 -13.88 -6.08
N SER A 186 4.40 -12.80 -6.79
CA SER A 186 3.57 -12.83 -7.98
C SER A 186 4.28 -13.36 -9.24
N SER A 187 5.61 -13.47 -9.22
CA SER A 187 6.43 -13.89 -10.37
C SER A 187 6.57 -15.41 -10.55
N GLN A 188 6.17 -16.24 -9.58
CA GLN A 188 6.47 -17.69 -9.59
C GLN A 188 5.34 -18.62 -10.05
N HIS A 189 4.14 -18.12 -10.37
CA HIS A 189 2.96 -18.99 -10.60
C HIS A 189 2.37 -19.02 -12.01
N TYR A 190 3.03 -18.41 -13.01
CA TYR A 190 2.60 -18.55 -14.40
C TYR A 190 3.69 -19.23 -15.24
N PRO A 191 3.42 -20.41 -15.84
CA PRO A 191 4.36 -21.01 -16.79
C PRO A 191 4.50 -20.06 -17.98
N ALA A 192 5.72 -19.58 -18.21
CA ALA A 192 6.06 -18.75 -19.36
C ALA A 192 5.73 -19.51 -20.65
N VAL A 193 4.59 -19.20 -21.26
CA VAL A 193 4.30 -19.61 -22.62
C VAL A 193 5.15 -18.71 -23.52
N ASN A 194 6.35 -19.20 -23.83
CA ASN A 194 7.23 -18.61 -24.81
C ASN A 194 6.50 -18.54 -26.16
N ASN A 195 6.07 -17.35 -26.56
CA ASN A 195 5.97 -16.98 -27.96
C ASN A 195 6.32 -15.50 -28.12
N SER A 196 7.30 -15.27 -28.97
CA SER A 196 8.04 -14.03 -29.18
C SER A 196 7.27 -12.98 -29.98
N SER A 197 7.19 -11.75 -29.45
CA SER A 197 7.51 -10.52 -30.21
C SER A 197 7.59 -9.30 -29.27
N GLN A 198 8.76 -8.68 -29.30
CA GLN A 198 9.18 -7.38 -28.76
C GLN A 198 8.07 -6.38 -28.37
N ILE A 199 7.90 -6.17 -27.06
CA ILE A 199 8.00 -4.90 -26.29
C ILE A 199 7.99 -5.33 -24.81
N GLY A 200 9.04 -4.96 -24.06
CA GLY A 200 9.28 -5.20 -22.62
C GLY A 200 8.25 -6.01 -21.84
N ASN A 201 8.22 -7.34 -22.04
CA ASN A 201 7.34 -8.23 -21.30
C ASN A 201 8.01 -8.57 -19.96
N TYR A 202 8.04 -7.58 -19.05
CA TYR A 202 8.27 -7.88 -17.64
C TYR A 202 7.10 -8.76 -17.18
N ASN A 203 7.36 -9.85 -16.48
CA ASN A 203 6.29 -10.60 -15.79
C ASN A 203 5.78 -9.73 -14.63
N LEU A 204 4.94 -8.73 -14.93
CA LEU A 204 4.21 -7.95 -13.95
C LEU A 204 3.18 -8.90 -13.33
N GLY A 205 3.52 -9.54 -12.21
CA GLY A 205 2.60 -10.46 -11.56
C GLY A 205 1.36 -9.76 -10.99
N LYS A 206 0.52 -10.51 -10.25
CA LYS A 206 -0.73 -10.01 -9.68
C LYS A 206 -0.53 -8.74 -8.82
N PRO A 207 -1.37 -7.71 -8.98
CA PRO A 207 -1.39 -6.56 -8.07
C PRO A 207 -1.62 -6.96 -6.61
N GLN A 208 -0.91 -6.33 -5.68
CA GLN A 208 -0.88 -6.67 -4.26
C GLN A 208 -1.80 -5.76 -3.44
N ALA A 209 -3.02 -6.25 -3.15
CA ALA A 209 -4.00 -5.52 -2.32
C ALA A 209 -4.02 -5.96 -0.84
N GLN A 210 -3.24 -6.96 -0.47
CA GLN A 210 -3.34 -7.62 0.83
C GLN A 210 -2.94 -6.73 2.03
N TRP A 211 -2.12 -5.70 1.78
CA TRP A 211 -1.75 -4.71 2.80
C TRP A 211 -2.96 -3.89 3.29
N LEU A 212 -4.06 -3.81 2.53
CA LEU A 212 -5.29 -3.16 2.98
C LEU A 212 -5.86 -3.84 4.23
N SER A 213 -5.78 -5.17 4.29
CA SER A 213 -6.20 -5.95 5.45
C SER A 213 -5.30 -5.69 6.67
N LEU A 214 -4.00 -5.45 6.47
CA LEU A 214 -3.11 -5.02 7.55
C LEU A 214 -3.56 -3.69 8.13
N VAL A 215 -3.86 -2.71 7.28
CA VAL A 215 -4.28 -1.37 7.73
C VAL A 215 -5.60 -1.44 8.48
N HIS A 216 -6.56 -2.26 8.03
CA HIS A 216 -7.78 -2.54 8.78
C HIS A 216 -7.49 -3.09 10.19
N GLY A 217 -6.53 -4.00 10.27
CA GLY A 217 -6.06 -4.54 11.52
C GLY A 217 -5.48 -3.46 12.46
N VAL A 218 -4.60 -2.60 11.93
CA VAL A 218 -4.02 -1.48 12.70
C VAL A 218 -5.13 -0.56 13.22
N THR A 219 -6.11 -0.22 12.37
CA THR A 219 -7.21 0.65 12.81
C THR A 219 -8.10 -0.01 13.85
N SER A 220 -8.23 -1.34 13.85
CA SER A 220 -8.92 -2.06 14.93
C SER A 220 -8.23 -1.83 16.28
N ILE A 221 -6.90 -1.92 16.33
CA ILE A 221 -6.10 -1.63 17.54
C ILE A 221 -6.31 -0.17 17.96
N VAL A 222 -6.25 0.77 17.02
CA VAL A 222 -6.46 2.19 17.30
C VAL A 222 -7.84 2.46 17.89
N ARG A 223 -8.90 1.82 17.35
CA ARG A 223 -10.27 1.95 17.85
C ARG A 223 -10.43 1.39 19.26
N GLN A 224 -9.87 0.22 19.53
CA GLN A 224 -9.99 -0.46 20.82
C GLN A 224 -9.25 0.28 21.95
N SER A 225 -8.08 0.85 21.65
CA SER A 225 -7.25 1.56 22.65
C SER A 225 -7.19 3.08 22.43
N TRP A 226 -8.19 3.67 21.78
CA TRP A 226 -8.16 5.09 21.39
C TRP A 226 -7.85 6.04 22.55
N MET A 227 -8.50 5.85 23.70
CA MET A 227 -8.35 6.75 24.86
C MET A 227 -6.94 6.71 25.46
N GLU A 228 -6.25 5.58 25.38
CA GLU A 228 -4.87 5.40 25.84
C GLU A 228 -3.90 5.98 24.81
N LEU A 229 -4.12 5.65 23.53
CA LEU A 229 -3.32 6.12 22.42
C LEU A 229 -3.35 7.64 22.24
N GLN A 230 -4.48 8.29 22.52
CA GLN A 230 -4.57 9.76 22.54
C GLN A 230 -3.62 10.41 23.55
N LYS A 231 -3.33 9.72 24.67
CA LYS A 231 -2.43 10.19 25.73
C LYS A 231 -1.00 9.70 25.54
N SER A 232 -0.78 8.78 24.60
CA SER A 232 0.52 8.18 24.31
C SER A 232 1.46 9.13 23.57
N ARG A 233 2.73 8.73 23.44
CA ARG A 233 3.74 9.45 22.66
C ARG A 233 3.49 9.31 21.15
N LEU A 234 2.73 8.30 20.73
CA LEU A 234 2.37 8.04 19.33
C LEU A 234 1.20 8.88 18.81
N ARG A 235 0.54 9.69 19.67
CA ARG A 235 -0.66 10.46 19.31
C ARG A 235 -0.52 11.30 18.03
N HIS A 236 0.66 11.83 17.75
CA HIS A 236 0.90 12.69 16.58
C HIS A 236 0.79 11.92 15.25
N LEU A 237 0.93 10.59 15.26
CA LEU A 237 0.68 9.75 14.08
C LEU A 237 -0.82 9.49 13.84
N LEU A 238 -1.68 9.78 14.82
CA LEU A 238 -3.12 9.49 14.79
C LEU A 238 -3.98 10.71 14.50
N VAL A 239 -3.39 11.91 14.54
CA VAL A 239 -4.10 13.17 14.29
C VAL A 239 -3.83 13.61 12.86
N PHE A 240 -4.92 13.80 12.11
CA PHE A 240 -4.91 14.27 10.73
C PHE A 240 -5.68 15.58 10.66
N ASN A 241 -4.98 16.70 10.60
CA ASN A 241 -5.58 18.02 10.69
C ASN A 241 -6.31 18.40 9.39
N LEU A 242 -5.80 17.93 8.25
CA LEU A 242 -6.33 18.23 6.92
C LEU A 242 -7.27 17.13 6.39
N ALA A 243 -7.41 16.00 7.10
CA ALA A 243 -8.34 14.93 6.74
C ALA A 243 -9.78 15.22 7.21
N ASN A 244 -10.25 16.44 6.95
CA ASN A 244 -11.56 16.91 7.35
C ASN A 244 -12.50 17.04 6.13
N ASP A 245 -13.68 17.63 6.36
CA ASP A 245 -14.72 17.83 5.36
C ASP A 245 -14.72 19.24 4.76
N ASP A 246 -13.70 20.06 5.03
CA ASP A 246 -13.66 21.47 4.61
C ASP A 246 -13.68 21.61 3.08
N TRP A 247 -13.13 20.61 2.37
CA TRP A 247 -13.17 20.51 0.92
C TRP A 247 -14.60 20.59 0.36
N LYS A 248 -15.62 20.14 1.12
CA LYS A 248 -17.02 20.18 0.69
C LYS A 248 -17.50 21.61 0.45
N HIS A 249 -16.97 22.58 1.20
CA HIS A 249 -17.31 23.99 1.04
C HIS A 249 -16.79 24.60 -0.27
N LEU A 250 -15.75 24.01 -0.86
CA LEU A 250 -15.12 24.49 -2.09
C LEU A 250 -15.55 23.69 -3.34
N SER A 251 -16.32 22.61 -3.19
CA SER A 251 -16.78 21.75 -4.30
C SER A 251 -17.45 22.52 -5.46
N TYR A 252 -18.17 23.59 -5.14
CA TYR A 252 -18.84 24.43 -6.14
C TYR A 252 -17.85 25.24 -6.98
N GLU A 253 -16.84 25.83 -6.34
CA GLU A 253 -15.77 26.55 -7.04
C GLU A 253 -14.90 25.60 -7.85
N LEU A 254 -14.70 24.38 -7.30
CA LEU A 254 -13.91 23.34 -7.93
C LEU A 254 -14.48 22.78 -9.25
N SER A 255 -15.78 22.96 -9.47
CA SER A 255 -16.48 22.50 -10.67
C SER A 255 -16.29 23.41 -11.89
N THR A 256 -15.65 24.57 -11.73
CA THR A 256 -15.32 25.47 -12.84
C THR A 256 -13.91 25.17 -13.37
N PRO A 257 -13.68 25.17 -14.70
CA PRO A 257 -12.35 24.91 -15.26
C PRO A 257 -11.39 26.01 -14.80
N PHE A 258 -10.60 25.71 -13.77
CA PHE A 258 -9.63 26.64 -13.23
C PHE A 258 -8.56 26.93 -14.27
N LYS A 259 -8.25 28.21 -14.45
CA LYS A 259 -7.01 28.60 -15.11
C LYS A 259 -5.86 28.17 -14.22
N LEU A 260 -5.06 27.23 -14.73
CA LEU A 260 -3.81 26.78 -14.12
C LEU A 260 -2.92 28.00 -13.83
N HIS A 261 -2.52 28.21 -12.58
CA HIS A 261 -1.32 28.99 -12.29
C HIS A 261 -0.15 28.02 -12.20
N ASN A 262 0.93 28.34 -12.92
CA ASN A 262 2.10 27.50 -13.18
C ASN A 262 3.02 27.28 -11.95
N ASP A 263 2.47 27.33 -10.74
CA ASP A 263 3.28 27.34 -9.52
C ASP A 263 3.59 25.93 -9.00
N ILE A 264 2.83 24.90 -9.41
CA ILE A 264 3.13 23.50 -9.11
C ILE A 264 4.25 23.03 -10.03
N ARG A 265 5.41 22.68 -9.46
CA ARG A 265 6.58 22.22 -10.23
C ARG A 265 6.50 20.74 -10.58
N SER A 266 5.86 19.94 -9.73
CA SER A 266 5.62 18.52 -10.00
C SER A 266 4.65 18.34 -11.17
N ALA A 267 5.17 17.77 -12.27
CA ALA A 267 4.37 17.39 -13.44
C ALA A 267 3.26 16.38 -13.06
N LYS A 268 3.54 15.49 -12.10
CA LYS A 268 2.58 14.50 -11.60
C LYS A 268 1.38 15.18 -10.91
N LEU A 269 1.65 16.14 -10.00
CA LEU A 269 0.61 16.93 -9.33
C LEU A 269 -0.18 17.82 -10.30
N SER A 270 0.51 18.44 -11.27
CA SER A 270 -0.13 19.29 -12.29
C SER A 270 -1.09 18.50 -13.19
N LEU A 271 -0.66 17.33 -13.66
CA LEU A 271 -1.50 16.44 -14.47
C LEU A 271 -2.66 15.85 -13.65
N PHE A 272 -2.42 15.54 -12.37
CA PHE A 272 -3.48 15.10 -11.46
C PHE A 272 -4.57 16.18 -11.34
N MET A 273 -4.17 17.42 -11.04
CA MET A 273 -5.07 18.56 -10.85
C MET A 273 -5.96 18.83 -12.07
N SER A 274 -5.41 18.67 -13.27
CA SER A 274 -6.11 19.01 -14.52
C SER A 274 -7.22 18.03 -14.89
N ASN A 275 -7.17 16.79 -14.39
CA ASN A 275 -7.99 15.69 -14.92
C ASN A 275 -8.69 14.85 -13.84
N ALA A 276 -8.42 15.08 -12.55
CA ALA A 276 -9.01 14.33 -11.43
C ALA A 276 -10.56 14.30 -11.48
N PHE A 277 -11.20 15.44 -11.78
CA PHE A 277 -12.67 15.51 -11.92
C PHE A 277 -13.20 14.64 -13.05
N GLN A 278 -12.58 14.72 -14.21
CA GLN A 278 -12.98 13.94 -15.38
C GLN A 278 -12.79 12.45 -15.11
N ALA A 279 -11.72 12.07 -14.41
CA ALA A 279 -11.47 10.68 -14.02
C ALA A 279 -12.57 10.12 -13.11
N ILE A 280 -12.99 10.87 -12.07
CA ILE A 280 -14.11 10.48 -11.20
C ILE A 280 -15.41 10.35 -12.00
N TYR A 281 -15.71 11.33 -12.84
CA TYR A 281 -16.89 11.31 -13.70
C TYR A 281 -16.91 10.04 -14.56
N ASN A 282 -15.80 9.73 -15.23
CA ASN A 282 -15.70 8.54 -16.08
C ASN A 282 -15.90 7.24 -15.29
N LEU A 283 -15.34 7.12 -14.08
CA LEU A 283 -15.57 5.98 -13.19
C LEU A 283 -17.05 5.81 -12.84
N ARG A 284 -17.72 6.90 -12.43
CA ARG A 284 -19.15 6.88 -12.07
C ARG A 284 -20.04 6.53 -13.27
N THR A 285 -19.74 7.09 -14.44
CA THR A 285 -20.45 6.78 -15.68
C THR A 285 -20.31 5.30 -16.03
N PHE A 286 -19.08 4.76 -15.99
CA PHE A 286 -18.86 3.34 -16.27
C PHE A 286 -19.55 2.42 -15.26
N SER A 287 -19.45 2.70 -13.95
CA SER A 287 -20.16 1.95 -12.91
C SER A 287 -21.68 1.91 -13.18
N SER A 288 -22.25 3.06 -13.55
CA SER A 288 -23.67 3.17 -13.88
C SER A 288 -24.05 2.37 -15.13
N THR A 289 -23.26 2.44 -16.19
CA THR A 289 -23.46 1.64 -17.42
C THR A 289 -23.35 0.14 -17.14
N LEU A 290 -22.39 -0.28 -16.31
CA LEU A 290 -22.22 -1.67 -15.91
C LEU A 290 -23.44 -2.20 -15.15
N LYS A 291 -23.97 -1.44 -14.19
CA LYS A 291 -25.21 -1.79 -13.47
C LYS A 291 -26.40 -1.98 -14.39
N ILE A 292 -26.59 -1.05 -15.34
CA ILE A 292 -27.68 -1.13 -16.32
C ILE A 292 -27.54 -2.39 -17.18
N THR A 293 -26.32 -2.69 -17.63
CA THR A 293 -26.01 -3.85 -18.47
C THR A 293 -26.28 -5.16 -17.72
N ILE A 294 -25.85 -5.27 -16.47
CA ILE A 294 -26.09 -6.44 -15.63
C ILE A 294 -27.59 -6.62 -15.39
N ALA A 295 -28.30 -5.54 -15.00
CA ALA A 295 -29.74 -5.58 -14.76
C ALA A 295 -30.56 -5.95 -16.02
N ALA A 296 -30.08 -5.60 -17.21
CA ALA A 296 -30.71 -5.98 -18.47
C ALA A 296 -30.52 -7.48 -18.79
N ASN A 297 -29.37 -8.05 -18.46
CA ASN A 297 -29.09 -9.47 -18.68
C ASN A 297 -29.87 -10.37 -17.72
N THR A 298 -29.99 -10.00 -16.45
CA THR A 298 -30.77 -10.77 -15.45
C THR A 298 -32.25 -10.89 -15.84
N LYS A 299 -32.86 -9.81 -16.37
CA LYS A 299 -34.27 -9.80 -16.78
C LYS A 299 -34.58 -10.67 -18.01
N ASN A 300 -33.58 -10.98 -18.84
CA ASN A 300 -33.77 -11.79 -20.03
C ASN A 300 -33.73 -13.30 -19.72
N ASP A 301 -33.04 -13.72 -18.65
CA ASP A 301 -32.99 -15.13 -18.22
C ASP A 301 -34.26 -15.60 -17.48
N ASP A 302 -34.97 -14.69 -16.81
CA ASP A 302 -36.23 -14.98 -16.11
C ASP A 302 -37.38 -15.33 -17.08
N LEU A 303 -37.27 -14.99 -18.36
CA LEU A 303 -38.28 -15.34 -19.38
C LEU A 303 -38.00 -16.69 -20.07
N ALA A 304 -36.82 -17.28 -19.87
CA ALA A 304 -36.42 -18.55 -20.50
C ALA A 304 -36.48 -19.78 -19.57
N SER A 305 -36.60 -19.59 -18.26
CA SER A 305 -36.56 -20.69 -17.27
C SER A 305 -37.86 -20.85 -16.47
N SER A 306 -38.95 -21.18 -17.16
CA SER A 306 -40.09 -21.78 -16.45
C SER A 306 -39.73 -23.21 -16.02
N GLN A 307 -39.86 -23.50 -14.72
CA GLN A 307 -39.88 -24.81 -14.05
C GLN A 307 -38.55 -25.38 -13.53
N SER A 308 -38.15 -24.98 -12.31
CA SER A 308 -37.92 -25.92 -11.18
C SER A 308 -37.70 -25.15 -9.86
N PRO A 309 -38.46 -25.42 -8.77
CA PRO A 309 -38.27 -24.76 -7.48
C PRO A 309 -37.20 -25.50 -6.66
N GLY A 310 -35.95 -25.04 -6.73
CA GLY A 310 -34.91 -25.56 -5.84
C GLY A 310 -33.49 -25.42 -6.39
N SER A 311 -32.99 -24.19 -6.49
CA SER A 311 -31.54 -23.95 -6.56
C SER A 311 -31.21 -22.51 -6.17
N ASP A 312 -30.53 -22.38 -5.04
CA ASP A 312 -29.82 -21.24 -4.45
C ASP A 312 -29.81 -19.90 -5.22
N SER A 313 -30.62 -18.95 -4.73
CA SER A 313 -30.65 -17.54 -5.12
C SER A 313 -29.41 -16.73 -4.66
N SER A 314 -28.27 -17.37 -4.40
CA SER A 314 -27.10 -16.74 -3.76
C SER A 314 -26.22 -15.92 -4.71
N GLY A 315 -26.35 -16.12 -6.03
CA GLY A 315 -25.51 -15.47 -7.04
C GLY A 315 -25.89 -14.01 -7.34
N ASP A 316 -27.18 -13.71 -7.40
CA ASP A 316 -27.68 -12.38 -7.83
C ASP A 316 -27.53 -11.33 -6.71
N ASP A 317 -27.74 -11.74 -5.45
CA ASP A 317 -27.44 -10.94 -4.26
C ASP A 317 -25.95 -10.58 -4.14
N SER A 318 -25.06 -11.48 -4.61
CA SER A 318 -23.60 -11.26 -4.56
C SER A 318 -23.14 -10.16 -5.52
N ILE A 319 -23.70 -10.10 -6.74
CA ILE A 319 -23.33 -9.09 -7.74
C ILE A 319 -23.89 -7.72 -7.38
N CYS A 320 -25.16 -7.65 -6.96
CA CYS A 320 -25.75 -6.38 -6.51
C CYS A 320 -24.99 -5.81 -5.30
N SER A 321 -24.60 -6.66 -4.35
CA SER A 321 -23.74 -6.25 -3.25
C SER A 321 -22.39 -5.72 -3.74
N LEU A 322 -21.74 -6.37 -4.70
CA LEU A 322 -20.45 -5.92 -5.23
C LEU A 322 -20.54 -4.55 -5.91
N LEU A 323 -21.59 -4.30 -6.68
CA LEU A 323 -21.79 -3.01 -7.35
C LEU A 323 -22.03 -1.86 -6.36
N ALA A 324 -22.66 -2.15 -5.22
CA ALA A 324 -22.78 -1.18 -4.12
C ALA A 324 -21.41 -0.90 -3.47
N GLU A 325 -20.57 -1.91 -3.30
CA GLU A 325 -19.19 -1.74 -2.81
C GLU A 325 -18.33 -0.93 -3.81
N HIS A 326 -18.57 -1.07 -5.12
CA HIS A 326 -17.93 -0.22 -6.13
C HIS A 326 -18.30 1.25 -5.97
N ASP A 327 -19.58 1.57 -5.73
CA ASP A 327 -19.99 2.95 -5.49
C ASP A 327 -19.32 3.53 -4.26
N GLN A 328 -19.32 2.78 -3.16
CA GLN A 328 -18.66 3.22 -1.93
C GLN A 328 -17.16 3.44 -2.14
N ALA A 329 -16.49 2.55 -2.88
CA ALA A 329 -15.07 2.71 -3.19
C ALA A 329 -14.81 3.92 -4.12
N ILE A 330 -15.71 4.21 -5.07
CA ILE A 330 -15.65 5.42 -5.91
C ILE A 330 -15.88 6.68 -5.08
N ASP A 331 -16.80 6.66 -4.11
CA ASP A 331 -17.03 7.78 -3.19
C ASP A 331 -15.76 8.09 -2.37
N ILE A 332 -15.02 7.05 -1.96
CA ILE A 332 -13.72 7.20 -1.28
C ILE A 332 -12.68 7.81 -2.22
N VAL A 333 -12.59 7.35 -3.48
CA VAL A 333 -11.70 7.95 -4.50
C VAL A 333 -12.01 9.43 -4.67
N GLU A 334 -13.28 9.78 -4.85
CA GLU A 334 -13.72 11.16 -5.00
C GLU A 334 -13.34 12.01 -3.78
N MET A 335 -13.65 11.53 -2.58
CA MET A 335 -13.28 12.22 -1.35
C MET A 335 -11.77 12.46 -1.25
N MET A 336 -10.93 11.47 -1.58
CA MET A 336 -9.47 11.65 -1.58
C MET A 336 -9.02 12.66 -2.62
N TYR A 337 -9.56 12.59 -3.83
CA TYR A 337 -9.21 13.52 -4.91
C TYR A 337 -9.60 14.95 -4.55
N MET A 338 -10.78 15.14 -3.97
CA MET A 338 -11.26 16.44 -3.52
C MET A 338 -10.39 17.01 -2.41
N ARG A 339 -9.95 16.19 -1.45
CA ARG A 339 -9.01 16.62 -0.40
C ARG A 339 -7.65 17.02 -0.98
N ILE A 340 -7.12 16.25 -1.93
CA ILE A 340 -5.86 16.61 -2.62
C ILE A 340 -6.03 17.92 -3.39
N LEU A 341 -7.10 18.05 -4.19
CA LEU A 341 -7.41 19.26 -4.93
C LEU A 341 -7.60 20.47 -4.01
N HIS A 342 -8.23 20.27 -2.86
CA HIS A 342 -8.40 21.30 -1.84
C HIS A 342 -7.06 21.84 -1.33
N VAL A 343 -6.11 20.96 -1.00
CA VAL A 343 -4.73 21.34 -0.63
C VAL A 343 -4.07 22.12 -1.77
N LEU A 344 -4.17 21.64 -3.01
CA LEU A 344 -3.61 22.31 -4.19
C LEU A 344 -4.26 23.67 -4.49
N CYS A 345 -5.54 23.86 -4.13
CA CYS A 345 -6.29 25.08 -4.42
C CYS A 345 -6.17 26.15 -3.32
N LEU A 346 -6.16 25.77 -2.03
CA LEU A 346 -6.02 26.73 -0.93
C LEU A 346 -4.67 27.43 -0.92
N ARG A 347 -3.63 26.79 -1.48
CA ARG A 347 -2.27 27.34 -1.54
C ARG A 347 -2.03 28.30 -2.71
N ARG A 348 -3.09 28.65 -3.46
CA ARG A 348 -3.05 29.65 -4.55
C ARG A 348 -2.81 31.09 -4.09
N THR A 349 -2.89 31.39 -2.79
CA THR A 349 -3.01 32.77 -2.29
C THR A 349 -1.78 33.34 -1.56
N GLY A 350 -0.61 32.66 -1.54
CA GLY A 350 0.59 33.31 -1.00
C GLY A 350 1.88 32.51 -1.04
N THR A 351 2.96 33.18 -1.47
CA THR A 351 4.39 32.76 -1.45
C THR A 351 4.76 31.51 -2.27
N GLN A 352 5.97 31.48 -2.84
CA GLN A 352 6.49 30.27 -3.50
C GLN A 352 6.73 29.18 -2.44
N ILE A 353 5.88 28.16 -2.45
CA ILE A 353 5.93 27.00 -1.56
C ILE A 353 6.64 25.86 -2.30
N SER A 354 7.41 25.06 -1.56
CA SER A 354 8.08 23.90 -2.14
C SER A 354 7.11 22.75 -2.40
N ASP A 355 7.36 21.94 -3.45
CA ASP A 355 6.58 20.71 -3.70
C ASP A 355 6.60 19.76 -2.47
N TYR A 356 7.64 19.85 -1.65
CA TYR A 356 7.78 19.11 -0.39
C TYR A 356 6.67 19.47 0.62
N GLU A 357 6.42 20.76 0.84
CA GLU A 357 5.36 21.23 1.75
C GLU A 357 3.97 20.85 1.24
N ILE A 358 3.74 20.95 -0.06
CA ILE A 358 2.48 20.51 -0.70
C ILE A 358 2.26 19.00 -0.47
N GLN A 359 3.29 18.18 -0.71
CA GLN A 359 3.20 16.74 -0.50
C GLN A 359 3.00 16.39 0.98
N SER A 360 3.61 17.13 1.91
CA SER A 360 3.36 16.96 3.35
C SER A 360 1.90 17.21 3.73
N GLU A 361 1.24 18.18 3.11
CA GLU A 361 -0.18 18.46 3.35
C GLU A 361 -1.08 17.41 2.69
N ILE A 362 -0.72 16.93 1.50
CA ILE A 362 -1.40 15.82 0.83
C ILE A 362 -1.34 14.54 1.68
N GLU A 363 -0.17 14.24 2.25
CA GLU A 363 0.04 13.10 3.16
C GLU A 363 -0.96 13.15 4.33
N ASP A 364 -1.14 14.33 4.93
CA ASP A 364 -2.07 14.53 6.05
C ASP A 364 -3.54 14.51 5.64
N ALA A 365 -3.87 15.08 4.47
CA ALA A 365 -5.25 15.24 4.01
C ALA A 365 -5.88 13.94 3.51
N ALA A 366 -5.15 13.18 2.70
CA ALA A 366 -5.72 12.06 1.94
C ALA A 366 -5.15 10.71 2.38
N ILE A 367 -3.83 10.60 2.47
CA ILE A 367 -3.16 9.30 2.38
C ILE A 367 -3.33 8.45 3.63
N ALA A 368 -3.21 9.07 4.80
CA ALA A 368 -3.27 8.30 6.04
C ALA A 368 -4.68 7.86 6.45
N SER A 369 -5.72 8.26 5.70
CA SER A 369 -7.12 8.09 6.12
C SER A 369 -7.92 7.08 5.31
N TRP A 370 -7.66 6.92 4.02
CA TRP A 370 -8.55 6.13 3.16
C TRP A 370 -8.44 4.61 3.28
N PRO A 371 -7.28 3.98 3.56
CA PRO A 371 -7.21 2.53 3.50
C PRO A 371 -8.15 1.82 4.48
N ASP A 372 -8.48 2.45 5.62
CA ASP A 372 -9.48 1.95 6.58
C ASP A 372 -10.94 2.17 6.13
N LEU A 373 -11.17 3.08 5.18
CA LEU A 373 -12.52 3.40 4.69
C LEU A 373 -13.01 2.38 3.67
N VAL A 374 -12.10 1.63 3.04
CA VAL A 374 -12.45 0.63 2.01
C VAL A 374 -13.16 -0.55 2.66
N GLY A 375 -14.30 -0.95 2.11
CA GLY A 375 -15.06 -2.08 2.64
C GLY A 375 -14.31 -3.41 2.53
N GLN A 376 -14.45 -4.28 3.54
CA GLN A 376 -13.87 -5.63 3.49
C GLN A 376 -14.38 -6.45 2.29
N ARG A 377 -15.64 -6.24 1.89
CA ARG A 377 -16.22 -6.91 0.72
C ARG A 377 -15.57 -6.45 -0.58
N PHE A 378 -15.27 -5.15 -0.71
CA PHE A 378 -14.46 -4.65 -1.82
C PHE A 378 -13.08 -5.32 -1.82
N ILE A 379 -12.39 -5.40 -0.69
CA ILE A 379 -11.07 -6.07 -0.60
C ILE A 379 -11.17 -7.54 -1.01
N SER A 380 -12.16 -8.27 -0.50
CA SER A 380 -12.39 -9.68 -0.87
C SER A 380 -12.63 -9.83 -2.37
N SER A 381 -13.31 -8.86 -3.02
CA SER A 381 -13.55 -8.89 -4.46
C SER A 381 -12.27 -8.84 -5.32
N LEU A 382 -11.18 -8.25 -4.81
CA LEU A 382 -9.87 -8.20 -5.48
C LEU A 382 -9.16 -9.57 -5.47
N ASN A 383 -9.59 -10.47 -4.57
CA ASN A 383 -9.04 -11.81 -4.44
C ASN A 383 -9.88 -12.89 -5.13
N SER A 384 -11.15 -12.59 -5.44
CA SER A 384 -12.07 -13.53 -6.09
C SER A 384 -11.74 -13.75 -7.57
N GLN A 385 -11.34 -14.99 -7.92
CA GLN A 385 -11.08 -15.40 -9.31
C GLN A 385 -12.37 -15.71 -10.10
N THR A 386 -13.53 -15.72 -9.44
CA THR A 386 -14.81 -16.20 -9.96
C THR A 386 -15.75 -15.09 -10.48
N LEU A 387 -15.32 -13.83 -10.48
CA LEU A 387 -16.16 -12.69 -10.83
C LEU A 387 -16.25 -12.47 -12.36
N LEU A 388 -17.38 -11.90 -12.81
CA LEU A 388 -17.56 -11.40 -14.17
C LEU A 388 -16.39 -10.47 -14.53
N ARG A 389 -15.72 -10.76 -15.65
CA ARG A 389 -14.50 -10.05 -16.10
C ARG A 389 -14.61 -8.52 -16.01
N PRO A 390 -15.71 -7.85 -16.42
CA PRO A 390 -15.81 -6.39 -16.34
C PRO A 390 -15.94 -5.85 -14.91
N ALA A 391 -16.72 -6.50 -14.03
CA ALA A 391 -16.90 -6.04 -12.64
C ALA A 391 -15.62 -6.24 -11.82
N HIS A 392 -14.90 -7.34 -12.07
CA HIS A 392 -13.60 -7.56 -11.46
C HIS A 392 -12.57 -6.54 -11.97
N GLY A 393 -12.56 -6.28 -13.29
CA GLY A 393 -11.73 -5.23 -13.88
C GLY A 393 -12.03 -3.84 -13.32
N LEU A 394 -13.29 -3.50 -13.04
CA LEU A 394 -13.65 -2.26 -12.36
C LEU A 394 -13.08 -2.18 -10.95
N SER A 395 -13.11 -3.28 -10.19
CA SER A 395 -12.52 -3.34 -8.84
C SER A 395 -11.04 -2.98 -8.85
N PHE A 396 -10.27 -3.55 -9.78
CA PHE A 396 -8.86 -3.20 -9.97
C PHE A 396 -8.66 -1.78 -10.50
N THR A 397 -9.52 -1.31 -11.39
CA THR A 397 -9.45 0.07 -11.89
C THR A 397 -9.64 1.07 -10.75
N ILE A 398 -10.65 0.87 -9.90
CA ILE A 398 -10.86 1.69 -8.69
C ILE A 398 -9.64 1.60 -7.76
N LEU A 399 -9.07 0.41 -7.57
CA LEU A 399 -7.83 0.24 -6.79
C LEU A 399 -6.66 1.06 -7.36
N ALA A 400 -6.48 1.09 -8.68
CA ALA A 400 -5.44 1.90 -9.32
C ALA A 400 -5.66 3.40 -9.06
N HIS A 401 -6.90 3.87 -9.04
CA HIS A 401 -7.23 5.26 -8.68
C HIS A 401 -6.94 5.58 -7.21
N LEU A 402 -7.16 4.63 -6.29
CA LEU A 402 -6.76 4.75 -4.89
C LEU A 402 -5.23 4.74 -4.74
N TYR A 403 -4.53 3.85 -5.43
CA TYR A 403 -3.06 3.80 -5.45
C TYR A 403 -2.46 5.05 -6.05
N LEU A 404 -3.15 5.68 -6.99
CA LEU A 404 -2.69 6.94 -7.57
C LEU A 404 -2.52 8.02 -6.49
N THR A 405 -3.38 8.04 -5.46
CA THR A 405 -3.23 8.98 -4.35
C THR A 405 -1.90 8.80 -3.63
N LEU A 406 -1.49 7.55 -3.38
CA LEU A 406 -0.20 7.19 -2.77
C LEU A 406 0.98 7.53 -3.70
N ALA A 407 0.80 7.28 -5.00
CA ALA A 407 1.79 7.54 -6.04
C ALA A 407 2.11 9.03 -6.23
N LEU A 408 1.28 9.96 -5.73
CA LEU A 408 1.58 11.41 -5.77
C LEU A 408 2.68 11.82 -4.78
N LEU A 409 3.01 10.97 -3.80
CA LEU A 409 4.03 11.24 -2.78
C LEU A 409 5.39 10.65 -3.18
N ASP A 410 6.07 11.32 -4.11
CA ASP A 410 7.37 10.88 -4.62
C ASP A 410 8.49 10.93 -3.57
N ASN A 411 8.34 11.78 -2.53
CA ASN A 411 9.39 12.02 -1.54
C ASN A 411 9.40 11.03 -0.36
N ILE A 412 8.41 10.14 -0.25
CA ILE A 412 8.37 9.10 0.80
C ILE A 412 9.02 7.83 0.25
N TRP A 413 10.08 7.35 0.90
CA TRP A 413 10.96 6.33 0.31
C TRP A 413 10.27 4.99 0.03
N PHE A 414 9.31 4.58 0.86
CA PHE A 414 8.59 3.31 0.68
C PHE A 414 7.38 3.43 -0.27
N PHE A 415 6.98 4.65 -0.64
CA PHE A 415 5.95 4.90 -1.67
C PHE A 415 6.55 5.15 -3.05
N GLY A 416 7.70 5.83 -3.11
CA GLY A 416 8.35 6.26 -4.35
C GLY A 416 8.56 5.11 -5.34
N GLY A 417 7.85 5.18 -6.46
CA GLY A 417 7.87 4.18 -7.54
C GLY A 417 7.14 2.86 -7.24
N THR A 418 6.82 2.57 -5.98
CA THR A 418 6.11 1.34 -5.57
C THR A 418 4.73 1.27 -6.19
N PHE A 419 3.93 2.31 -5.98
CA PHE A 419 2.56 2.35 -6.46
C PHE A 419 2.48 2.62 -7.97
N ASP A 420 3.50 3.23 -8.56
CA ASP A 420 3.64 3.32 -10.01
C ASP A 420 3.71 1.91 -10.62
N LEU A 421 4.51 1.01 -10.03
CA LEU A 421 4.60 -0.40 -10.47
C LEU A 421 3.28 -1.14 -10.28
N GLU A 422 2.60 -0.96 -9.15
CA GLU A 422 1.30 -1.61 -8.91
C GLU A 422 0.21 -1.12 -9.88
N ILE A 423 0.18 0.18 -10.19
CA ILE A 423 -0.72 0.73 -11.22
C ILE A 423 -0.38 0.16 -12.61
N GLN A 424 0.90 -0.05 -12.93
CA GLN A 424 1.30 -0.73 -14.17
C GLN A 424 0.86 -2.20 -14.20
N LYS A 425 0.98 -2.94 -13.09
CA LYS A 425 0.48 -4.33 -12.98
C LYS A 425 -1.02 -4.39 -13.24
N ILE A 426 -1.78 -3.45 -12.65
CA ILE A 426 -3.21 -3.32 -12.89
C ILE A 426 -3.48 -2.99 -14.36
N GLY A 427 -2.77 -2.02 -14.95
CA GLY A 427 -2.93 -1.66 -16.37
C GLY A 427 -2.69 -2.85 -17.31
N ALA A 428 -1.67 -3.66 -17.05
CA ALA A 428 -1.40 -4.89 -17.79
C ALA A 428 -2.55 -5.90 -17.64
N LEU A 429 -3.06 -6.10 -16.42
CA LEU A 429 -4.21 -6.98 -16.16
C LEU A 429 -5.47 -6.51 -16.88
N ILE A 430 -5.78 -5.22 -16.85
CA ILE A 430 -6.93 -4.64 -17.56
C ILE A 430 -6.80 -4.80 -19.08
N THR A 431 -5.59 -4.64 -19.62
CA THR A 431 -5.33 -4.89 -21.04
C THR A 431 -5.60 -6.34 -21.43
N GLN A 432 -5.30 -7.31 -20.56
CA GLN A 432 -5.62 -8.73 -20.79
C GLN A 432 -7.12 -9.03 -20.74
N ILE A 433 -7.90 -8.26 -19.97
CA ILE A 433 -9.38 -8.38 -19.96
C ILE A 433 -9.97 -7.95 -21.31
N ALA A 434 -9.27 -7.08 -22.06
CA ALA A 434 -9.64 -6.58 -23.39
C ALA A 434 -10.98 -5.82 -23.43
N ASP A 435 -11.39 -5.23 -22.31
CA ASP A 435 -12.54 -4.31 -22.26
C ASP A 435 -12.09 -2.89 -22.59
N VAL A 436 -12.62 -2.34 -23.68
CA VAL A 436 -12.22 -1.03 -24.22
C VAL A 436 -12.48 0.10 -23.24
N GLN A 437 -13.58 0.04 -22.48
CA GLN A 437 -13.94 1.09 -21.55
C GLN A 437 -13.05 1.04 -20.29
N LEU A 438 -12.75 -0.16 -19.78
CA LEU A 438 -11.80 -0.30 -18.67
C LEU A 438 -10.39 0.15 -19.07
N ILE A 439 -9.94 -0.16 -20.29
CA ILE A 439 -8.67 0.33 -20.83
C ILE A 439 -8.66 1.86 -20.89
N GLU A 440 -9.76 2.49 -21.32
CA GLU A 440 -9.89 3.95 -21.35
C GLU A 440 -9.76 4.58 -19.95
N LEU A 441 -10.41 3.98 -18.94
CA LEU A 441 -10.32 4.43 -17.55
C LEU A 441 -8.88 4.38 -17.01
N MET A 442 -8.10 3.38 -17.42
CA MET A 442 -6.70 3.22 -17.00
C MET A 442 -5.71 4.15 -17.71
N LYS A 443 -6.07 4.80 -18.83
CA LYS A 443 -5.14 5.68 -19.57
C LYS A 443 -4.64 6.84 -18.71
N TRP A 444 -5.53 7.47 -17.93
CA TRP A 444 -5.16 8.63 -17.13
C TRP A 444 -4.27 8.29 -15.93
N PRO A 445 -4.59 7.29 -15.06
CA PRO A 445 -3.67 6.86 -14.01
C PRO A 445 -2.29 6.49 -14.55
N MET A 446 -2.22 5.79 -15.68
CA MET A 446 -0.95 5.43 -16.37
C MET A 446 -0.19 6.67 -16.87
N ALA A 447 -0.89 7.67 -17.41
CA ALA A 447 -0.30 8.93 -17.83
C ALA A 447 0.30 9.71 -16.65
N VAL A 448 -0.39 9.76 -15.51
CA VAL A 448 0.10 10.45 -14.30
C VAL A 448 1.39 9.83 -13.79
N ILE A 449 1.45 8.51 -13.63
CA ILE A 449 2.66 7.83 -13.14
C ILE A 449 3.84 7.91 -14.12
N SER A 450 3.57 8.04 -15.43
CA SER A 450 4.62 8.18 -16.45
C SER A 450 5.39 9.50 -16.33
N GLN A 451 4.81 10.53 -15.70
CA GLN A 451 5.47 11.83 -15.49
C GLN A 451 6.59 11.76 -14.44
N GLY A 452 6.62 10.72 -13.61
CA GLY A 452 7.66 10.50 -12.58
C GLY A 452 8.94 9.84 -13.08
N GLN A 453 8.98 9.35 -14.33
CA GLN A 453 10.14 8.61 -14.89
C GLN A 453 11.18 9.49 -15.62
N GLY A 454 11.15 10.82 -15.43
CA GLY A 454 12.15 11.74 -15.97
C GLY A 454 13.51 11.62 -15.27
N PRO A 455 14.64 11.94 -15.93
CA PRO A 455 15.97 11.76 -15.35
C PRO A 455 16.13 12.62 -14.10
N GLN A 456 16.33 11.97 -12.94
CA GLN A 456 16.83 12.58 -11.71
C GLN A 456 18.28 13.07 -11.93
N ASN A 457 18.43 14.12 -12.72
CA ASN A 457 19.65 14.92 -12.74
C ASN A 457 19.27 16.29 -12.17
N SER A 458 20.12 16.78 -11.28
CA SER A 458 20.05 18.03 -10.53
C SER A 458 19.08 18.06 -9.33
N ILE A 459 19.62 17.78 -8.14
CA ILE A 459 19.91 18.80 -7.09
C ILE A 459 20.99 18.20 -6.17
N GLN A 460 22.26 18.49 -6.50
CA GLN A 460 23.30 18.73 -5.50
C GLN A 460 23.69 20.19 -5.70
N GLN A 461 23.33 21.03 -4.73
CA GLN A 461 24.11 22.18 -4.28
C GLN A 461 23.57 22.65 -2.94
#